data_AF-A0A167AAB1-F1
#
_entry.id   AF-A0A167AAB1-F1
#
_cell.length_a   1.000
_cell.length_b   1.000
_cell.length_c   1.000
_cell.angle_alpha   90.00
_cell.angle_beta   90.00
_cell.angle_gamma   90.00
#
_symmetry.space_group_name_H-M   'P 1'
#
loop_
_entity.id
_entity.type
_entity.pdbx_description
1 polymer ?
#
loop_
_entity_poly.entity_id
_entity_poly.type
_entity_poly.pdbx_seq_one_letter_code
_entity_poly.pdbx_strand_id
1 'polypeptide(L)'
;MLETPITINWSIVLMGLSLHVLIWEKLPEWGNWFNKIVMHLPRPLAYLYESWHCPYCFGFWAALAIHMLTGQFTLASLKTMPAYLGMAATPIALFLDALVSALLIFVGSLLIKALSGPALVGHQKVMAFKQAHSEQSN
;
A
#
# COMPACT_ATOMS: atom_id res chain seq x y z
N MET A 1 5.03 32.54 13.89
CA MET A 1 4.97 31.11 13.55
C MET A 1 3.77 30.96 12.62
N LEU A 2 3.99 30.81 11.31
CA LEU A 2 2.88 30.56 10.40
C LEU A 2 2.49 29.09 10.51
N GLU A 3 1.26 28.84 10.96
CA GLU A 3 0.64 27.52 10.83
C GLU A 3 0.40 27.26 9.34
N THR A 4 1.33 26.57 8.68
CA THR A 4 1.06 26.08 7.33
C THR A 4 0.05 24.93 7.44
N PRO A 5 -1.12 24.99 6.79
CA PRO A 5 -2.07 23.89 6.82
C PRO A 5 -1.40 22.63 6.27
N ILE A 6 -1.54 21.52 7.00
CA ILE A 6 -1.04 20.22 6.56
C ILE A 6 -1.84 19.80 5.33
N THR A 7 -1.25 19.95 4.16
CA THR A 7 -1.85 19.52 2.89
C THR A 7 -1.27 18.15 2.51
N ILE A 8 -2.15 17.15 2.49
CA ILE A 8 -1.80 15.77 2.14
C ILE A 8 -2.17 15.51 0.68
N ASN A 9 -1.19 15.14 -0.12
CA ASN A 9 -1.40 14.63 -1.46
C ASN A 9 -1.55 13.10 -1.43
N TRP A 10 -2.74 12.62 -1.75
CA TRP A 10 -3.06 11.20 -1.72
C TRP A 10 -2.53 10.40 -2.91
N SER A 11 -2.00 11.04 -3.96
CA SER A 11 -1.60 10.36 -5.18
C SER A 11 -0.55 9.26 -4.93
N ILE A 12 0.51 9.55 -4.18
CA ILE A 12 1.57 8.58 -3.88
C ILE A 12 1.01 7.43 -3.04
N VAL A 13 0.21 7.75 -2.03
CA VAL A 13 -0.41 6.76 -1.14
C VAL A 13 -1.29 5.81 -1.92
N LEU A 14 -2.17 6.32 -2.80
CA LEU A 14 -3.08 5.51 -3.59
C LEU A 14 -2.36 4.66 -4.63
N MET A 15 -1.33 5.20 -5.29
CA MET A 15 -0.50 4.43 -6.23
C MET A 15 0.31 3.35 -5.50
N GLY A 16 0.91 3.67 -4.35
CA GLY A 16 1.66 2.71 -3.56
C GLY A 16 0.77 1.60 -3.00
N LEU A 17 -0.43 1.95 -2.53
CA LEU A 17 -1.44 1.00 -2.06
C LEU A 17 -1.93 0.11 -3.20
N SER A 18 -2.22 0.67 -4.38
CA SER A 18 -2.68 -0.12 -5.53
C SER A 18 -1.60 -1.09 -6.02
N LEU A 19 -0.33 -0.68 -6.02
CA LEU A 19 0.80 -1.56 -6.33
C LEU A 19 0.93 -2.69 -5.30
N HIS A 20 0.80 -2.37 -4.01
CA HIS A 20 0.85 -3.39 -2.95
C HIS A 20 -0.25 -4.43 -3.12
N VAL A 21 -1.50 -3.99 -3.32
CA VAL A 21 -2.65 -4.87 -3.56
C VAL A 21 -2.45 -5.70 -4.84
N LEU A 22 -2.00 -5.07 -5.93
CA LEU A 22 -1.78 -5.77 -7.19
C LEU A 22 -0.76 -6.90 -7.04
N ILE A 23 0.41 -6.62 -6.49
CA ILE A 23 1.51 -7.57 -6.50
C ILE A 23 1.37 -8.62 -5.38
N TRP A 24 0.83 -8.27 -4.21
CA TRP A 24 0.75 -9.18 -3.08
C TRP A 24 -0.61 -9.84 -2.89
N GLU A 25 -1.71 -9.22 -3.33
CA GLU A 25 -3.06 -9.79 -3.17
C GLU A 25 -3.62 -10.34 -4.49
N LYS A 26 -3.37 -9.71 -5.64
CA LYS A 26 -4.02 -10.08 -6.92
C LYS A 26 -3.17 -10.92 -7.87
N LEU A 27 -1.89 -10.59 -8.04
CA LEU A 27 -1.00 -11.31 -8.94
C LEU A 27 -0.83 -12.80 -8.58
N PRO A 28 -0.76 -13.20 -7.28
CA PRO A 28 -0.73 -14.62 -6.92
C PRO A 28 -1.99 -15.40 -7.29
N GLU A 29 -3.15 -14.72 -7.35
CA GLU A 29 -4.46 -15.31 -7.69
C GLU A 29 -4.71 -15.38 -9.22
N TRP A 30 -4.10 -14.49 -10.01
CA TRP A 30 -4.29 -14.39 -11.47
C TRP A 30 -3.71 -15.56 -12.29
N GLY A 31 -3.05 -16.52 -11.66
CA GLY A 31 -2.68 -17.80 -12.26
C GLY A 31 -1.29 -18.30 -11.87
N ASN A 32 -0.97 -19.53 -12.28
CA ASN A 32 0.27 -20.21 -11.88
C ASN A 32 1.55 -19.60 -12.48
N TRP A 33 1.45 -18.70 -13.47
CA TRP A 33 2.64 -18.13 -14.14
C TRP A 33 3.43 -17.19 -13.22
N PHE A 34 2.76 -16.35 -12.42
CA PHE A 34 3.43 -15.43 -11.50
C PHE A 34 4.16 -16.21 -10.41
N ASN A 35 3.48 -17.20 -9.82
CA ASN A 35 4.08 -18.09 -8.82
C ASN A 35 5.28 -18.87 -9.39
N LYS A 36 5.25 -19.26 -10.67
CA LYS A 36 6.41 -19.87 -11.35
C LYS A 36 7.61 -18.92 -11.48
N ILE A 37 7.37 -17.64 -11.78
CA ILE A 37 8.43 -16.62 -11.84
C ILE A 37 9.03 -16.40 -10.46
N VAL A 38 8.19 -16.24 -9.44
CA VAL A 38 8.64 -16.07 -8.04
C VAL A 38 9.46 -17.29 -7.58
N MET A 39 9.09 -18.52 -7.98
CA MET A 39 9.88 -19.71 -7.68
C MET A 39 11.24 -19.77 -8.39
N HIS A 40 11.42 -19.08 -9.51
CA HIS A 40 12.69 -19.01 -10.25
C HIS A 40 13.53 -17.78 -9.90
N LEU A 41 13.11 -16.97 -8.93
CA LEU A 41 13.86 -15.79 -8.52
C LEU A 41 15.19 -16.21 -7.87
N PRO A 42 16.31 -15.55 -8.21
CA PRO A 42 17.57 -15.77 -7.51
C PRO A 42 17.43 -15.39 -6.04
N ARG A 43 18.13 -16.11 -5.16
CA ARG A 43 18.05 -15.98 -3.68
C ARG A 43 17.88 -14.55 -3.14
N PRO A 44 18.66 -13.53 -3.55
CA PRO A 44 18.50 -12.18 -3.00
C PRO A 44 17.15 -11.56 -3.36
N LEU A 45 16.64 -11.77 -4.57
CA LEU A 45 15.34 -11.24 -4.98
C LEU A 45 14.19 -11.99 -4.31
N ALA A 46 14.32 -13.30 -4.13
CA ALA A 46 13.34 -14.09 -3.39
C ALA A 46 13.19 -13.59 -1.95
N TYR A 47 14.32 -13.35 -1.27
CA TYR A 47 14.33 -12.77 0.07
C TYR A 47 13.67 -11.39 0.11
N LEU A 48 13.96 -10.52 -0.85
CA LEU A 48 13.35 -9.20 -0.96
C LEU A 48 11.84 -9.29 -1.16
N TYR A 49 11.38 -10.18 -2.04
CA TYR A 49 9.95 -10.41 -2.30
C TYR A 49 9.21 -10.85 -1.02
N GLU A 50 9.76 -11.80 -0.27
CA GLU A 50 9.18 -12.27 0.99
C GLU A 50 9.20 -11.17 2.07
N SER A 51 10.31 -10.46 2.21
CA SER A 51 10.47 -9.40 3.22
C SER A 51 9.58 -8.18 2.94
N TRP A 52 9.29 -7.90 1.67
CA TRP A 52 8.43 -6.79 1.24
C TRP A 52 6.95 -7.16 1.23
N HIS A 53 6.57 -8.35 1.68
CA HIS A 53 5.15 -8.69 1.89
C HIS A 53 4.47 -7.77 2.92
N CYS A 54 5.25 -7.18 3.83
CA CYS A 54 4.76 -6.16 4.74
C CYS A 54 4.40 -4.87 3.97
N PRO A 55 3.13 -4.39 4.03
CA PRO A 55 2.69 -3.18 3.35
C PRO A 55 3.48 -1.92 3.74
N TYR A 56 3.97 -1.84 4.98
CA TYR A 56 4.84 -0.74 5.40
C TYR A 56 6.22 -0.82 4.74
N CYS A 57 6.85 -1.99 4.75
CA CYS A 57 8.18 -2.20 4.18
C CYS A 57 8.19 -1.95 2.67
N PHE A 58 7.22 -2.52 1.94
CA PHE A 58 7.05 -2.25 0.52
C PHE A 58 6.67 -0.79 0.27
N GLY A 59 5.73 -0.25 1.07
CA GLY A 59 5.22 1.11 0.93
C GLY A 59 6.32 2.17 1.01
N PHE A 60 7.33 1.97 1.86
CA PHE A 60 8.48 2.86 1.95
C PHE A 60 9.26 2.94 0.63
N TRP A 61 9.67 1.79 0.08
CA TRP A 61 10.44 1.74 -1.16
C TRP A 61 9.60 2.17 -2.37
N ALA A 62 8.33 1.78 -2.41
CA ALA A 62 7.40 2.18 -3.45
C ALA A 62 7.16 3.70 -3.43
N ALA A 63 6.95 4.31 -2.26
CA ALA A 63 6.76 5.74 -2.14
C ALA A 63 8.00 6.52 -2.61
N LEU A 64 9.20 6.06 -2.25
CA LEU A 64 10.45 6.66 -2.70
C LEU A 64 10.61 6.55 -4.23
N ALA A 65 10.30 5.38 -4.81
CA ALA A 65 10.34 5.18 -6.25
C ALA A 65 9.31 6.06 -6.98
N ILE A 66 8.07 6.12 -6.50
CA ILE A 66 7.01 6.96 -7.07
C ILE A 66 7.39 8.44 -6.97
N HIS A 67 7.97 8.87 -5.84
CA HIS A 67 8.49 10.21 -5.68
C HIS A 67 9.54 10.51 -6.77
N MET A 68 10.55 9.65 -6.91
CA MET A 68 11.62 9.83 -7.91
C MET A 68 11.08 9.88 -9.35
N LEU A 69 10.01 9.13 -9.64
CA LEU A 69 9.40 9.10 -10.97
C LEU A 69 8.46 10.29 -11.25
N THR A 70 7.79 10.82 -10.23
CA THR A 70 6.70 11.81 -10.42
C THR A 70 7.00 13.20 -9.86
N GLY A 71 8.03 13.33 -9.02
CA GLY A 71 8.37 14.55 -8.28
C GLY A 71 7.30 14.99 -7.27
N GLN A 72 6.32 14.14 -6.96
CA GLN A 72 5.25 14.45 -6.01
C GLN A 72 5.71 14.19 -4.57
N PHE A 73 5.24 15.00 -3.62
CA PHE A 73 5.37 14.74 -2.18
C PHE A 73 4.00 14.39 -1.60
N THR A 74 3.94 13.45 -0.66
CA THR A 74 2.74 13.20 0.15
C THR A 74 2.46 14.38 1.08
N LEU A 75 3.50 14.93 1.71
CA LEU A 75 3.44 16.14 2.52
C LEU A 75 4.04 17.32 1.73
N ALA A 76 3.19 18.24 1.29
CA ALA A 76 3.67 19.40 0.52
C ALA A 76 4.64 20.30 1.31
N SER A 77 4.56 20.30 2.65
CA SER A 77 5.47 21.03 3.52
C SER A 77 6.93 20.54 3.44
N LEU A 78 7.16 19.28 3.08
CA LEU A 78 8.51 18.71 2.94
C LEU A 78 9.21 19.17 1.65
N LYS A 79 8.46 19.76 0.70
CA LYS A 79 9.04 20.34 -0.52
C LYS A 79 9.96 21.53 -0.22
N THR A 80 9.67 22.28 0.85
CA THR A 80 10.42 23.46 1.26
C THR A 80 11.03 23.23 2.64
N MET A 81 12.22 22.64 2.64
CA MET A 81 12.99 22.43 3.86
C MET A 81 13.78 23.68 4.27
N PRO A 82 14.07 23.85 5.57
CA PRO A 82 14.88 24.97 6.07
C PRO A 82 16.27 25.05 5.43
N ALA A 83 16.72 26.26 5.11
CA ALA A 83 18.01 26.49 4.45
C ALA A 83 19.23 26.02 5.25
N TYR A 84 19.14 25.95 6.58
CA TYR A 84 20.24 25.49 7.44
C TYR A 84 20.62 24.01 7.19
N LEU A 85 19.72 23.22 6.60
CA LEU A 85 19.98 21.82 6.27
C LEU A 85 20.85 21.66 5.00
N GLY A 86 20.98 22.71 4.18
CA GLY A 86 21.82 22.70 2.98
C GLY A 86 21.55 21.48 2.09
N MET A 87 22.61 20.77 1.69
CA MET A 87 22.52 19.59 0.83
C MET A 87 21.80 18.39 1.48
N ALA A 88 21.71 18.34 2.81
CA ALA A 88 20.99 17.27 3.51
C ALA A 88 19.46 17.47 3.49
N ALA A 89 18.99 18.67 3.12
CA ALA A 89 17.56 19.00 3.09
C ALA A 89 16.75 18.02 2.23
N THR A 90 17.22 17.75 1.01
CA THR A 90 16.53 16.87 0.05
C THR A 90 16.44 15.42 0.53
N PRO A 91 17.54 14.71 0.87
CA PRO A 91 17.42 13.33 1.32
C PRO A 91 16.59 13.18 2.60
N ILE A 92 16.66 14.15 3.52
CA ILE A 92 15.82 14.16 4.74
C ILE A 92 14.34 14.32 4.37
N ALA A 93 14.01 15.25 3.47
CA ALA A 93 12.63 15.43 3.00
C ALA A 93 12.07 14.16 2.36
N LEU A 94 12.83 13.53 1.46
CA LEU A 94 12.43 12.30 0.80
C LEU A 94 12.20 11.15 1.77
N PHE A 95 13.11 11.01 2.74
CA PHE A 95 13.02 9.98 3.75
C PHE A 95 11.77 10.15 4.63
N LEU A 96 11.54 11.38 5.12
CA LEU A 96 10.35 11.70 5.93
C LEU A 96 9.05 11.53 5.14
N ASP A 97 9.03 11.95 3.87
CA ASP A 97 7.86 11.80 3.00
C ASP A 97 7.54 10.32 2.73
N ALA A 98 8.57 9.52 2.45
CA ALA A 98 8.42 8.08 2.26
C ALA A 98 7.92 7.38 3.53
N LEU A 99 8.37 7.78 4.72
CA LEU A 99 7.88 7.24 6.00
C LEU A 99 6.39 7.51 6.22
N VAL A 100 5.94 8.74 5.97
CA VAL A 100 4.53 9.11 6.11
C VAL A 100 3.68 8.38 5.07
N SER A 101 4.16 8.31 3.83
CA SER A 101 3.50 7.57 2.75
C SER A 101 3.35 6.09 3.09
N ALA A 102 4.41 5.45 3.60
CA ALA A 102 4.41 4.06 4.00
C ALA A 102 3.41 3.78 5.14
N LEU A 103 3.33 4.69 6.12
CA LEU A 103 2.35 4.57 7.20
C LEU A 103 0.91 4.66 6.66
N LEU A 104 0.63 5.61 5.76
CA LEU A 104 -0.69 5.75 5.15
C LEU A 104 -1.06 4.54 4.27
N ILE A 105 -0.10 3.98 3.53
CA ILE A 105 -0.28 2.74 2.76
C ILE A 105 -0.60 1.57 3.70
N PHE A 106 0.13 1.45 4.82
CA PHE A 106 -0.15 0.42 5.82
C PHE A 106 -1.56 0.55 6.39
N VAL A 107 -1.96 1.76 6.80
CA VAL A 107 -3.31 2.04 7.28
C VAL A 107 -4.34 1.70 6.20
N GLY A 108 -4.12 2.10 4.94
CA GLY A 108 -4.99 1.77 3.82
C GLY A 108 -5.16 0.26 3.62
N SER A 109 -4.07 -0.51 3.67
CA SER A 109 -4.09 -1.96 3.58
C SER A 109 -4.88 -2.60 4.74
N LEU A 110 -4.69 -2.10 5.96
CA LEU A 110 -5.46 -2.56 7.12
C LEU A 110 -6.95 -2.22 6.99
N LEU A 111 -7.29 -1.03 6.48
CA LEU A 111 -8.69 -0.64 6.25
C LEU A 111 -9.36 -1.53 5.21
N ILE A 112 -8.69 -1.85 4.10
CA ILE A 112 -9.21 -2.78 3.08
C ILE A 112 -9.50 -4.15 3.71
N LYS A 113 -8.58 -4.66 4.53
CA LYS A 113 -8.75 -5.95 5.23
C LYS A 113 -9.83 -5.91 6.31
N ALA A 114 -9.93 -4.80 7.04
CA ALA A 114 -10.95 -4.60 8.05
C ALA A 114 -12.36 -4.49 7.44
N LEU A 115 -12.47 -3.94 6.22
CA LEU A 115 -13.73 -3.86 5.48
C LEU A 115 -14.12 -5.20 4.84
N SER A 116 -13.14 -6.02 4.42
CA SER A 116 -13.41 -7.32 3.78
C SER A 116 -13.95 -8.36 4.77
N GLY A 117 -13.51 -8.34 6.03
CA GLY A 117 -14.00 -9.21 7.10
C GLY A 117 -15.54 -9.20 7.28
N PRO A 118 -16.17 -8.07 7.66
CA PRO A 118 -17.62 -7.99 7.82
C PRO A 118 -18.38 -8.19 6.50
N ALA A 119 -17.81 -7.81 5.36
CA ALA A 119 -18.40 -8.05 4.05
C ALA A 119 -18.54 -9.55 3.74
N LEU A 120 -17.52 -10.36 4.06
CA LEU A 120 -17.56 -11.81 3.89
C LEU A 120 -18.60 -12.46 4.81
N VAL A 121 -18.67 -12.05 6.08
CA VAL A 121 -19.66 -12.57 7.04
C VAL A 121 -21.09 -12.21 6.61
N GLY A 122 -21.31 -10.98 6.16
CA GLY A 122 -22.60 -10.55 5.64
C GLY A 122 -23.03 -11.38 4.42
N HIS A 123 -22.13 -11.59 3.47
CA HIS A 123 -22.38 -12.40 2.28
C HIS A 123 -22.71 -13.86 2.62
N GLN A 124 -21.95 -14.47 3.55
CA GLN A 124 -22.22 -15.84 4.02
C GLN A 124 -23.61 -15.96 4.67
N LYS A 125 -24.01 -14.98 5.50
CA LYS A 125 -25.34 -14.96 6.12
C LYS A 125 -26.47 -14.85 5.09
N VAL A 126 -26.29 -14.02 4.06
CA VAL A 126 -27.27 -13.88 2.97
C VAL A 126 -27.38 -15.18 2.16
N MET A 127 -26.25 -15.84 1.87
CA MET A 127 -26.26 -17.13 1.17
C MET A 127 -26.94 -18.22 2.00
N ALA A 128 -26.64 -18.30 3.29
CA ALA A 128 -27.29 -19.24 4.22
C ALA A 128 -28.81 -19.01 4.31
N PHE A 129 -29.25 -17.73 4.36
CA PHE A 129 -30.68 -17.40 4.34
C PHE A 129 -31.36 -17.86 3.05
N LYS A 130 -30.75 -17.61 1.89
CA LYS A 130 -31.29 -18.04 0.59
C LYS A 130 -31.40 -19.56 0.48
N GLN A 131 -30.38 -20.29 0.95
CA GLN A 131 -30.36 -21.76 0.97
C GLN A 131 -31.47 -22.33 1.88
N ALA A 132 -31.60 -21.80 3.10
CA ALA A 132 -32.65 -22.22 4.04
C ALA A 132 -34.07 -21.97 3.49
N HIS A 133 -34.28 -20.87 2.76
CA HIS A 133 -35.57 -20.61 2.10
C HIS A 133 -35.85 -21.51 0.91
N SER A 134 -34.83 -21.90 0.12
CA SER A 134 -35.01 -22.84 -0.99
C SER A 134 -35.29 -24.28 -0.55
N GLU A 135 -34.81 -24.69 0.63
CA GLU A 135 -35.09 -26.02 1.20
C GLU A 135 -36.49 -26.11 1.83
N GLN A 136 -37.05 -24.99 2.30
CA GLN A 136 -38.41 -24.93 2.84
C GLN A 136 -39.51 -24.86 1.77
N SER A 137 -39.17 -24.60 0.50
CA SER A 137 -40.14 -24.50 -0.60
C SER A 137 -40.25 -25.78 -1.45
N ASN A 138 -39.65 -26.88 -1.01
CA ASN A 138 -39.79 -28.24 -1.56
C ASN A 138 -40.46 -29.15 -0.53
#